data_AF-A0A7R8WXN4-F1
#
_entry.id   AF-A0A7R8WXN4-F1
#
_cell.length_a   1.000
_cell.length_b   1.000
_cell.length_c   1.000
_cell.angle_alpha   90.00
_cell.angle_beta   90.00
_cell.angle_gamma   90.00
#
_symmetry.space_group_name_H-M   'P 1'
#
loop_
_entity.id
_entity.type
_entity.pdbx_description
1 polymer ?
#
loop_
_entity_poly.entity_id
_entity_poly.type
_entity_poly.pdbx_seq_one_letter_code
_entity_poly.pdbx_strand_id
1 'polypeptide(L)'
;MIVIADESKYVDTLGKFHLPVEVVKFGWKTTAQNIVELLEDSDVAATGVELRKTGLSPFVSDEGHYILDCYCEQINDPSRLSVRLNLIPGVVENGLFIGLADTVILGRKDGTVQVLDRDDGNGEFEPLNLPIDLEFDEES
;
A
#
# COMPACT_ATOMS: atom_id res chain seq x y z
N MET A 1 -12.74 6.76 1.79
CA MET A 1 -12.03 6.80 0.51
C MET A 1 -12.55 5.71 -0.43
N ILE A 2 -12.64 5.97 -1.74
CA ILE A 2 -12.96 4.93 -2.74
C ILE A 2 -11.66 4.47 -3.41
N VAL A 3 -11.43 3.16 -3.46
CA VAL A 3 -10.30 2.54 -4.17
C VAL A 3 -10.82 1.85 -5.42
N ILE A 4 -10.15 2.09 -6.56
CA ILE A 4 -10.47 1.42 -7.83
C ILE A 4 -9.24 0.62 -8.23
N ALA A 5 -9.41 -0.68 -8.46
CA ALA A 5 -8.30 -1.56 -8.82
C ALA A 5 -8.78 -2.72 -9.70
N ASP A 6 -7.83 -3.36 -10.39
CA ASP A 6 -8.09 -4.63 -11.05
C ASP A 6 -7.94 -5.81 -10.06
N GLU A 7 -8.51 -6.96 -10.41
CA GLU A 7 -8.48 -8.16 -9.57
C GLU A 7 -7.08 -8.62 -9.13
N SER A 8 -6.00 -8.30 -9.87
CA SER A 8 -4.64 -8.69 -9.49
C SER A 8 -4.11 -7.94 -8.28
N LYS A 9 -4.77 -6.83 -7.89
CA LYS A 9 -4.43 -6.04 -6.71
C LYS A 9 -5.17 -6.49 -5.45
N TYR A 10 -6.18 -7.35 -5.61
CA TYR A 10 -6.91 -7.94 -4.48
C TYR A 10 -6.16 -9.18 -4.00
N VAL A 11 -5.56 -9.09 -2.81
CA VAL A 11 -4.69 -10.13 -2.24
C VAL A 11 -5.10 -10.47 -0.81
N ASP A 12 -4.96 -11.74 -0.44
CA ASP A 12 -5.24 -12.21 0.92
C ASP A 12 -4.24 -11.65 1.94
N THR A 13 -3.02 -11.33 1.50
CA THR A 13 -1.97 -10.79 2.36
C THR A 13 -1.10 -9.78 1.62
N LEU A 14 -0.84 -8.65 2.27
CA LEU A 14 0.04 -7.60 1.75
C LEU A 14 1.51 -8.03 1.79
N GLY A 15 2.36 -7.41 0.96
CA GLY A 15 3.82 -7.58 1.02
C GLY A 15 4.48 -7.98 -0.30
N LYS A 16 3.76 -8.63 -1.23
CA LYS A 16 4.29 -9.00 -2.55
C LYS A 16 4.69 -7.80 -3.39
N PHE A 17 3.91 -6.72 -3.32
CA PHE A 17 4.32 -5.44 -3.87
C PHE A 17 5.19 -4.74 -2.84
N HIS A 18 6.33 -4.19 -3.27
CA HIS A 18 7.28 -3.55 -2.35
C HIS A 18 6.59 -2.40 -1.61
N LEU A 19 6.82 -2.31 -0.31
CA LEU A 19 6.28 -1.24 0.52
C LEU A 19 7.15 0.03 0.35
N PRO A 20 6.65 1.10 -0.28
CA PRO A 20 7.38 2.36 -0.31
C PRO A 20 7.35 3.02 1.07
N VAL A 21 8.51 3.48 1.52
CA VAL A 21 8.68 4.31 2.71
C VAL A 21 9.35 5.61 2.29
N GLU A 22 8.66 6.73 2.46
CA GLU A 22 9.17 8.06 2.16
C GLU A 22 10.05 8.55 3.31
N VAL A 23 11.25 9.03 2.99
CA VAL A 23 12.26 9.42 3.97
C VAL A 23 12.92 10.73 3.61
N VAL A 24 13.28 11.52 4.63
CA VAL A 24 14.06 12.73 4.42
C VAL A 24 15.43 12.40 3.82
N LYS A 25 15.95 13.31 2.99
CA LYS A 25 17.24 13.10 2.30
C LYS A 25 18.43 13.09 3.26
N PHE A 26 18.36 13.85 4.34
CA PHE A 26 19.44 13.91 5.31
C PHE A 26 19.49 12.61 6.12
N GLY A 27 20.64 11.94 6.15
CA GLY A 27 20.79 10.72 6.95
C GLY A 27 19.99 9.51 6.44
N TRP A 28 19.46 9.55 5.21
CA TRP A 28 18.59 8.49 4.67
C TRP A 28 19.19 7.07 4.76
N LYS A 29 20.52 6.93 4.69
CA LYS A 29 21.20 5.64 4.86
C LYS A 29 21.06 5.08 6.28
N THR A 30 21.11 5.94 7.29
CA THR A 30 20.87 5.56 8.69
C THR A 30 19.40 5.25 8.91
N THR A 31 18.49 6.03 8.34
CA THR A 31 17.05 5.71 8.35
C THR A 31 16.79 4.36 7.69
N ALA A 32 17.43 4.05 6.56
CA ALA A 32 17.35 2.75 5.90
C ALA A 32 17.84 1.59 6.80
N GLN A 33 18.94 1.77 7.52
CA GLN A 33 19.44 0.78 8.49
C GLN A 33 18.42 0.53 9.61
N ASN A 34 17.86 1.59 10.19
CA ASN A 34 16.84 1.46 11.23
C ASN A 34 15.56 0.78 10.72
N ILE A 35 15.18 1.01 9.45
CA ILE A 35 14.06 0.32 8.81
C ILE A 35 14.37 -1.17 8.68
N VAL A 36 15.57 -1.54 8.22
CA VAL A 36 15.98 -2.95 8.14
C VAL A 36 15.90 -3.64 9.51
N GLU A 37 16.48 -3.04 10.55
CA GLU A 37 16.43 -3.58 11.91
C GLU A 37 14.98 -3.72 12.43
N LEU A 38 14.11 -2.75 12.12
CA LEU A 38 12.70 -2.80 12.49
C LEU A 38 11.95 -3.92 11.77
N LEU A 39 12.23 -4.13 10.49
CA LEU A 39 11.62 -5.20 9.70
C LEU A 39 12.07 -6.58 10.21
N GLU A 40 13.34 -6.73 10.59
CA GLU A 40 13.87 -7.96 11.21
C GLU A 40 13.22 -8.25 12.59
N ASP A 41 12.85 -7.22 13.34
CA ASP A 41 12.13 -7.33 14.63
C ASP A 41 10.60 -7.30 14.47
N SER A 42 10.08 -7.37 13.25
CA SER A 42 8.65 -7.39 12.97
C SER A 42 8.22 -8.72 12.38
N ASP A 43 6.92 -9.01 12.45
CA ASP A 43 6.33 -10.20 11.82
C ASP A 43 6.13 -9.95 10.31
N VAL A 44 7.25 -9.80 9.60
CA VAL A 44 7.35 -9.46 8.18
C VAL A 44 8.43 -10.32 7.53
N ALA A 45 8.14 -10.87 6.34
CA ALA A 45 9.11 -11.68 5.60
C ALA A 45 10.02 -10.82 4.71
N ALA A 46 10.78 -9.91 5.32
CA ALA A 46 11.58 -8.93 4.56
C ALA A 46 12.87 -9.51 3.96
N THR A 47 13.18 -9.14 2.72
CA THR A 47 14.39 -9.57 1.98
C THR A 47 15.36 -8.43 1.68
N GLY A 48 14.94 -7.17 1.84
CA GLY A 48 15.81 -6.02 1.64
C GLY A 48 15.09 -4.68 1.65
N VAL A 49 15.89 -3.62 1.57
CA VAL A 49 15.43 -2.23 1.43
C VAL A 49 16.32 -1.56 0.38
N GLU A 50 15.73 -1.01 -0.67
CA GLU A 50 16.47 -0.32 -1.74
C GLU A 50 16.00 1.12 -1.93
N LEU A 51 16.93 2.01 -2.27
CA LEU A 51 16.59 3.36 -2.67
C LEU A 51 15.94 3.33 -4.05
N ARG A 52 14.71 3.82 -4.16
CA ARG A 52 14.00 3.99 -5.42
C ARG A 52 14.80 4.91 -6.34
N LYS A 53 14.98 4.50 -7.60
CA LYS A 53 15.73 5.25 -8.61
C LYS A 53 14.89 5.55 -9.85
N THR A 54 15.19 6.67 -10.49
CA THR A 54 14.78 6.99 -11.86
C THR A 54 16.04 6.98 -12.73
N GLY A 55 16.27 5.86 -13.41
CA GLY A 55 17.54 5.60 -14.09
C GLY A 55 18.68 5.42 -13.08
N LEU A 56 19.70 6.27 -13.17
CA LEU A 56 20.87 6.22 -12.27
C LEU A 56 20.75 7.13 -11.04
N SER A 57 19.73 7.98 -10.99
CA SER A 57 19.52 8.96 -9.92
C SER A 57 18.46 8.49 -8.93
N PRO A 58 18.57 8.85 -7.64
CA PRO A 58 17.47 8.67 -6.69
C PRO A 58 16.19 9.32 -7.21
N PHE A 59 15.06 8.62 -7.08
CA PHE A 59 13.76 9.24 -7.26
C PHE A 59 13.54 10.29 -6.16
N VAL A 60 12.94 11.42 -6.53
CA VAL A 60 12.60 12.50 -5.59
C VAL A 60 11.10 12.70 -5.69
N SER A 61 10.38 12.59 -4.56
CA SER A 61 8.95 12.88 -4.50
C SER A 61 8.66 14.36 -4.75
N ASP A 62 7.39 14.70 -4.98
CA ASP A 62 6.97 16.10 -5.17
C ASP A 62 7.31 16.97 -3.95
N GLU A 63 7.24 16.40 -2.74
CA GLU A 63 7.63 17.04 -1.48
C GLU A 63 9.15 17.01 -1.22
N GLY A 64 9.93 16.48 -2.17
CA GLY A 64 11.38 16.58 -2.14
C GLY A 64 12.09 15.53 -1.28
N HIS A 65 11.45 14.40 -0.97
CA HIS A 65 12.01 13.31 -0.18
C HIS A 65 12.53 12.17 -1.07
N TYR A 66 13.16 11.16 -0.46
CA TYR A 66 13.50 9.90 -1.11
C TYR A 66 12.48 8.82 -0.78
N ILE A 67 12.40 7.78 -1.60
CA ILE A 67 11.60 6.60 -1.31
C ILE A 67 12.52 5.39 -1.17
N LEU A 68 12.34 4.66 -0.09
CA LEU A 68 12.93 3.35 0.16
C LEU A 68 11.88 2.28 -0.13
N ASP A 69 12.14 1.42 -1.10
CA ASP A 69 11.31 0.27 -1.41
C ASP A 69 11.70 -0.89 -0.49
N CYS A 70 10.78 -1.28 0.40
CA CYS A 70 10.97 -2.38 1.34
C CYS A 70 10.37 -3.68 0.77
N TYR A 71 11.20 -4.69 0.58
CA TYR A 71 10.84 -5.97 -0.02
C TYR A 71 10.32 -6.88 1.09
N CYS A 72 9.03 -6.79 1.40
CA CYS A 72 8.46 -7.39 2.61
C CYS A 72 7.89 -8.80 2.44
N GLU A 73 7.69 -9.26 1.18
CA GLU A 73 7.04 -10.52 0.73
C GLU A 73 5.66 -10.81 1.33
N GLN A 74 5.55 -10.78 2.66
CA GLN A 74 4.36 -10.93 3.48
C GLN A 74 4.42 -9.98 4.70
N ILE A 75 3.32 -9.27 4.96
CA ILE A 75 3.12 -8.38 6.11
C ILE A 75 1.91 -8.87 6.91
N ASN A 76 2.15 -9.43 8.11
CA ASN A 76 1.08 -10.05 8.91
C ASN A 76 0.29 -9.04 9.76
N ASP A 77 0.94 -7.97 10.22
CA ASP A 77 0.29 -6.87 10.97
C ASP A 77 0.62 -5.50 10.35
N PRO A 78 -0.07 -5.13 9.26
CA PRO A 78 0.19 -3.86 8.56
C PRO A 78 -0.07 -2.63 9.44
N SER A 79 -1.08 -2.68 10.31
CA SER A 79 -1.42 -1.59 11.23
C SER A 79 -0.25 -1.28 12.17
N ARG A 80 0.29 -2.31 12.82
CA ARG A 80 1.42 -2.15 13.74
C ARG A 80 2.68 -1.76 13.00
N LEU A 81 2.94 -2.34 11.83
CA LEU A 81 4.10 -2.00 11.02
C LEU A 81 4.09 -0.51 10.62
N SER A 82 2.97 0.00 10.14
CA SER A 82 2.81 1.41 9.75
C SER A 82 3.14 2.36 10.91
N VAL A 83 2.56 2.11 12.10
CA VAL A 83 2.85 2.91 13.30
C VAL A 83 4.33 2.85 13.68
N ARG A 84 4.93 1.66 13.65
CA ARG A 84 6.34 1.47 14.00
C ARG A 84 7.28 2.19 13.03
N LEU A 85 7.02 2.12 11.72
CA LEU A 85 7.80 2.84 10.71
C LEU A 85 7.76 4.35 10.95
N ASN A 86 6.58 4.89 11.25
CA ASN A 86 6.40 6.33 11.47
C ASN A 86 7.05 6.85 12.77
N LEU A 87 7.49 5.96 13.65
CA LEU A 87 8.29 6.32 14.83
C LEU A 87 9.80 6.42 14.54
N ILE A 88 10.27 5.97 13.38
CA ILE A 88 11.69 6.06 13.02
C ILE A 88 12.03 7.49 12.61
N PRO A 89 13.00 8.16 13.26
CA PRO A 89 13.45 9.48 12.84
C PRO A 89 13.94 9.49 11.38
N GLY A 90 13.35 10.38 10.59
CA GLY A 90 13.65 10.53 9.17
C GLY A 90 12.68 9.81 8.25
N VAL A 91 11.79 8.95 8.76
CA VAL A 91 10.60 8.51 8.01
C VAL A 91 9.60 9.67 7.98
N VAL A 92 9.05 9.92 6.80
CA VAL A 92 8.02 10.93 6.53
C VAL A 92 6.65 10.26 6.49
N GLU A 93 6.52 9.19 5.70
CA GLU A 93 5.34 8.32 5.67
C GLU A 93 5.67 6.96 5.02
N ASN A 94 4.69 6.06 4.96
CA ASN A 94 4.77 4.77 4.27
C ASN A 94 3.51 4.47 3.44
N GLY A 95 3.61 3.47 2.57
CA GLY A 95 2.53 3.10 1.63
C GLY A 95 1.38 2.28 2.21
N LEU A 96 1.23 2.14 3.54
CA LEU A 96 0.16 1.35 4.15
C LEU A 96 -1.06 2.21 4.49
N PHE A 97 -2.07 2.17 3.63
CA PHE A 97 -3.33 2.90 3.79
C PHE A 97 -4.36 2.11 4.61
N ILE A 98 -4.07 1.91 5.90
CA ILE A 98 -4.86 1.03 6.76
C ILE A 98 -6.10 1.74 7.30
N GLY A 99 -7.27 1.13 7.11
CA GLY A 99 -8.53 1.61 7.65
C GLY A 99 -9.05 2.91 7.01
N LEU A 100 -8.54 3.29 5.83
CA LEU A 100 -8.92 4.50 5.11
C LEU A 100 -9.94 4.26 3.99
N ALA A 101 -9.92 3.06 3.39
CA ALA A 101 -10.85 2.70 2.32
C ALA A 101 -12.23 2.39 2.92
N ASP A 102 -13.26 3.00 2.33
CA ASP A 102 -14.66 2.77 2.67
C ASP A 102 -15.33 1.90 1.60
N THR A 103 -14.95 2.11 0.33
CA THR A 103 -15.46 1.36 -0.83
C THR A 103 -14.31 0.91 -1.72
N VAL A 104 -14.39 -0.30 -2.26
CA VAL A 104 -13.47 -0.85 -3.26
C VAL A 104 -14.25 -1.27 -4.50
N ILE A 105 -13.86 -0.74 -5.66
CA ILE A 105 -14.40 -1.12 -6.97
C ILE A 105 -13.36 -1.98 -7.69
N LEU A 106 -13.68 -3.25 -7.91
CA LEU A 106 -12.80 -4.24 -8.53
C LEU A 106 -13.23 -4.54 -9.97
N GLY A 107 -12.38 -4.21 -10.93
CA GLY A 107 -12.51 -4.65 -12.31
C GLY A 107 -12.04 -6.10 -12.48
N ARG A 108 -12.91 -6.96 -13.00
CA ARG A 108 -12.62 -8.37 -13.27
C ARG A 108 -12.17 -8.57 -14.72
N LYS A 109 -11.42 -9.64 -14.98
CA LYS A 109 -10.92 -9.96 -16.34
C LYS A 109 -12.02 -10.34 -17.32
N ASP A 110 -13.17 -10.79 -16.83
CA ASP A 110 -14.33 -11.12 -17.66
C ASP A 110 -15.17 -9.88 -18.05
N GLY A 111 -14.71 -8.67 -17.67
CA GLY A 111 -15.38 -7.41 -17.95
C GLY A 111 -16.40 -7.00 -16.88
N THR A 112 -16.64 -7.83 -15.86
CA THR A 112 -17.55 -7.48 -14.76
C THR A 112 -16.87 -6.56 -13.75
N VAL A 113 -17.70 -5.86 -12.96
CA VAL A 113 -17.26 -5.00 -11.87
C VAL A 113 -17.90 -5.49 -10.57
N GLN A 114 -17.08 -5.61 -9.52
CA GLN A 114 -17.57 -5.90 -8.17
C GLN A 114 -17.33 -4.67 -7.29
N VAL A 115 -18.37 -4.24 -6.57
CA VAL A 115 -18.27 -3.18 -5.56
C VAL A 115 -18.29 -3.84 -4.19
N LEU A 116 -17.33 -3.48 -3.34
CA LEU A 116 -17.24 -3.91 -1.95
C LEU A 116 -17.32 -2.67 -1.06
N ASP A 117 -18.17 -2.69 -0.04
CA ASP A 117 -18.19 -1.67 1.00
C ASP A 117 -17.65 -2.24 2.30
N ARG A 118 -17.00 -1.39 3.07
CA ARG A 118 -16.51 -1.72 4.40
C ARG A 118 -17.70 -1.74 5.37
N ASP A 119 -17.90 -2.86 6.04
CA ASP A 119 -18.85 -2.94 7.16
C ASP A 119 -18.26 -2.20 8.37
N ASP A 120 -18.98 -1.19 8.84
CA ASP A 120 -18.61 -0.38 10.01
C ASP A 120 -18.54 -1.21 11.32
N GLY A 121 -19.15 -2.39 11.36
CA GLY A 121 -19.20 -3.27 12.52
C GLY A 121 -17.96 -4.13 12.74
N ASN A 122 -17.37 -4.67 11.66
CA ASN A 122 -16.21 -5.58 11.72
C ASN A 122 -14.99 -5.08 10.90
N GLY A 123 -15.17 -4.06 10.07
CA GLY A 123 -14.14 -3.51 9.19
C GLY A 123 -13.80 -4.36 7.97
N GLU A 124 -14.56 -5.43 7.71
CA GLU A 124 -14.42 -6.29 6.53
C GLU A 124 -15.12 -5.68 5.31
N PHE A 125 -14.68 -6.08 4.11
CA PHE A 125 -15.28 -5.64 2.87
C PHE A 125 -16.31 -6.66 2.38
N GLU A 126 -17.57 -6.25 2.32
CA GLU A 126 -18.67 -7.08 1.85
C GLU A 126 -19.16 -6.64 0.47
N PRO A 127 -19.57 -7.58 -0.41
CA PRO A 127 -20.16 -7.23 -1.69
C PRO A 127 -21.39 -6.35 -1.50
N LEU A 128 -21.38 -5.18 -2.12
CA LEU A 128 -22.54 -4.33 -2.17
C LEU A 128 -23.54 -4.94 -3.15
N ASN A 129 -24.64 -5.48 -2.63
CA ASN A 129 -25.80 -5.88 -3.43
C ASN A 129 -26.54 -4.64 -3.92
N LEU A 130 -25.91 -3.91 -4.84
CA LEU A 130 -26.60 -2.92 -5.63
C LEU A 130 -27.43 -3.66 -6.71
N PRO A 131 -28.70 -3.29 -6.92
CA PRO A 131 -29.38 -3.63 -8.16
C PRO A 131 -28.72 -2.82 -9.28
N ILE A 132 -27.64 -3.36 -9.87
CA ILE A 132 -26.89 -2.68 -10.93
C ILE A 132 -27.41 -3.17 -12.29
N ASP A 133 -28.56 -2.65 -12.72
CA ASP A 133 -28.83 -2.49 -14.16
C ASP A 133 -28.09 -1.21 -14.59
N LEU A 134 -26.76 -1.28 -14.75
CA LEU A 134 -26.01 -0.24 -15.44
C LEU A 134 -26.09 -0.57 -16.94
N GLU A 135 -27.17 -0.12 -17.57
CA GLU A 135 -27.19 0.08 -19.01
C GLU A 135 -26.14 1.16 -19.32
N PHE A 136 -24.99 0.73 -19.84
CA PHE A 136 -24.09 1.64 -20.53
C PHE A 136 -24.80 2.04 -21.81
N ASP A 137 -25.36 3.25 -21.83
CA ASP A 137 -25.90 3.85 -23.04
C ASP A 137 -24.76 3.97 -24.05
N GLU A 138 -24.73 3.07 -25.04
CA GLU A 138 -23.85 3.16 -26.21
C GLU A 138 -24.36 4.28 -27.15
N GLU A 139 -24.29 5.54 -26.70
CA GLU A 139 -24.40 6.70 -27.58
C GLU A 139 -23.20 7.63 -27.40
N SER A 140 -22.17 7.41 -28.23
CA SER A 140 -21.43 8.47 -28.95
C SER A 140 -20.53 7.88 -30.05
#